data_AF-C7CEP1-F1
#
_entry.id   AF-C7CEP1-F1
#
_cell.length_a   1.000
_cell.length_b   1.000
_cell.length_c   1.000
_cell.angle_alpha   90.00
_cell.angle_beta   90.00
_cell.angle_gamma   90.00
#
_symmetry.space_group_name_H-M   'P 1'
#
loop_
_entity.id
_entity.type
_entity.pdbx_description
1 polymer ?
#
loop_
_entity_poly.entity_id
_entity_poly.type
_entity_poly.pdbx_seq_one_letter_code
_entity_poly.pdbx_strand_id
1 'polypeptide(L)' 'MTDLTYDDVRARLSTAIREAGSQKAFAEQAGVSRPYLNDVIAGRRPAGDRVLAALDLRRVERFVSLRRDA' A
#
# COMPACT_ATOMS: atom_id res chain seq x y z
N MET A 1 -11.42 -12.45 1.76
CA MET A 1 -10.66 -11.18 1.90
C MET A 1 -10.08 -11.17 3.29
N THR A 2 -8.76 -10.97 3.41
CA THR A 2 -8.08 -10.81 4.70
C THR A 2 -7.84 -9.34 4.91
N ASP A 3 -8.30 -8.80 6.04
CA ASP A 3 -8.02 -7.42 6.41
C ASP A 3 -6.54 -7.27 6.80
N LEU A 4 -5.92 -6.20 6.34
CA LEU A 4 -4.50 -5.90 6.55
C LEU A 4 -4.36 -4.58 7.27
N THR A 5 -3.41 -4.52 8.19
CA THR A 5 -2.99 -3.27 8.84
C THR A 5 -2.05 -2.47 7.92
N TYR A 6 -1.77 -1.22 8.27
CA TYR A 6 -0.75 -0.43 7.57
C TYR A 6 0.65 -1.05 7.67
N ASP A 7 0.95 -1.78 8.75
CA ASP A 7 2.24 -2.44 8.92
C ASP A 7 2.36 -3.68 8.05
N ASP A 8 1.27 -4.43 7.85
CA ASP A 8 1.23 -5.53 6.88
C ASP A 8 1.50 -5.03 5.45
N VAL A 9 0.90 -3.90 5.08
CA VAL A 9 1.14 -3.25 3.78
C VAL A 9 2.61 -2.83 3.64
N ARG A 10 3.19 -2.23 4.68
CA ARG A 10 4.61 -1.85 4.68
C ARG A 10 5.54 -3.06 4.59
N ALA A 11 5.23 -4.16 5.26
CA ALA A 11 6.02 -5.39 5.20
C ALA A 11 6.00 -5.98 3.79
N ARG A 12 4.82 -6.06 3.16
CA ARG A 12 4.67 -6.50 1.76
C ARG A 12 5.41 -5.59 0.78
N LEU A 13 5.28 -4.27 0.97
CA LEU A 13 6.01 -3.29 0.17
C LEU A 13 7.52 -3.47 0.27
N SER A 14 8.04 -3.69 1.48
CA SER A 14 9.46 -3.93 1.70
C SER A 14 9.95 -5.20 1.00
N THR A 15 9.16 -6.28 1.04
CA THR A 15 9.47 -7.51 0.30
C THR A 15 9.46 -7.30 -1.21
N ALA A 16 8.42 -6.67 -1.76
CA ALA A 16 8.32 -6.40 -3.19
C ALA A 16 9.46 -5.50 -3.70
N ILE A 17 9.91 -4.52 -2.91
CA ILE A 17 11.07 -3.70 -3.26
C ILE A 17 12.36 -4.51 -3.34
N ARG A 18 12.56 -5.49 -2.44
CA ARG A 18 13.73 -6.38 -2.48
C ARG A 18 13.66 -7.31 -3.69
N GLU A 19 12.49 -7.85 -4.00
CA GLU A 19 12.27 -8.72 -5.16
C GLU A 19 12.45 -7.99 -6.49
N ALA A 20 12.02 -6.72 -6.57
CA ALA A 20 12.29 -5.84 -7.70
C ALA A 20 13.79 -5.43 -7.79
N GLY A 21 14.59 -5.72 -6.77
CA GLY A 21 16.02 -5.42 -6.68
C GLY A 21 16.35 -3.99 -6.24
N SER A 22 15.41 -3.04 -6.34
CA SER A 22 15.58 -1.69 -5.78
C SER A 22 14.26 -0.93 -5.67
N GLN A 23 14.25 0.11 -4.84
CA GLN A 23 13.14 1.07 -4.78
C GLN A 23 12.89 1.77 -6.13
N LYS A 24 13.94 1.96 -6.96
CA LYS A 24 13.80 2.53 -8.32
C LYS A 24 12.99 1.59 -9.20
N ALA A 25 13.42 0.34 -9.28
CA ALA A 25 12.82 -0.68 -10.12
C ALA A 25 11.35 -0.91 -9.74
N PHE A 26 11.06 -1.03 -8.45
CA PHE A 26 9.67 -1.15 -7.99
C PHE A 26 8.82 0.08 -8.35
N ALA A 27 9.36 1.30 -8.18
CA ALA A 27 8.64 2.53 -8.53
C ALA A 27 8.28 2.58 -10.03
N GLU A 28 9.21 2.18 -10.89
CA GLU A 28 8.99 2.08 -12.35
C GLU A 28 7.94 1.03 -12.69
N GLN A 29 8.03 -0.17 -12.10
CA GLN A 29 7.04 -1.24 -12.26
C GLN A 29 5.63 -0.81 -11.82
N ALA A 30 5.53 -0.13 -10.68
CA ALA A 30 4.25 0.35 -10.14
C ALA A 30 3.75 1.65 -10.81
N GLY A 31 4.52 2.24 -11.74
CA GLY A 31 4.14 3.47 -12.44
C GLY A 31 4.03 4.69 -11.50
N VAL A 32 4.91 4.79 -10.51
CA VAL A 32 4.94 5.90 -9.54
C VAL A 32 6.33 6.55 -9.45
N SER A 33 6.40 7.77 -8.93
CA SER A 33 7.69 8.45 -8.74
C SER A 33 8.44 7.91 -7.53
N ARG A 34 9.78 7.88 -7.59
CA ARG A 34 10.63 7.50 -6.45
C ARG A 34 10.43 8.38 -5.21
N PRO A 35 10.29 9.72 -5.32
CA PRO A 35 10.03 10.57 -4.14
C PRO A 35 8.71 10.23 -3.46
N TYR A 36 7.65 9.98 -4.25
CA TYR A 36 6.36 9.53 -3.71
C TYR A 36 6.50 8.19 -2.98
N LEU A 37 7.16 7.21 -3.60
CA LEU A 37 7.40 5.92 -2.98
C LEU A 37 8.22 6.05 -1.68
N ASN A 38 9.20 6.96 -1.65
CA ASN A 38 9.98 7.25 -0.45
C ASN A 38 9.12 7.82 0.70
N ASP A 39 8.17 8.71 0.38
CA ASP A 39 7.21 9.21 1.38
C ASP A 39 6.33 8.08 1.95
N VAL A 40 5.93 7.12 1.11
CA VAL A 40 5.15 5.95 1.53
C VAL A 40 5.97 5.05 2.46
N ILE A 41 7.21 4.73 2.08
CA ILE A 41 8.12 3.90 2.90
C ILE A 41 8.40 4.57 4.25
N ALA A 42 8.60 5.89 4.25
CA ALA A 42 8.84 6.65 5.46
C ALA A 42 7.58 6.93 6.30
N GLY A 43 6.41 6.44 5.87
CA GLY A 43 5.14 6.64 6.57
C GLY A 43 4.60 8.06 6.55
N ARG A 44 5.20 8.98 5.76
CA ARG A 44 4.72 10.36 5.59
C ARG A 44 3.45 10.44 4.74
N ARG A 45 3.22 9.43 3.90
CA ARG A 45 2.01 9.28 3.09
C ARG A 45 1.51 7.84 3.12
N PRO A 46 0.20 7.58 3.09
CA PRO A 46 -0.32 6.24 2.88
C PRO A 46 -0.02 5.76 1.45
N ALA A 47 0.05 4.44 1.27
CA ALA A 47 0.14 3.82 -0.05
C ALA A 47 -1.15 4.10 -0.84
N GLY A 48 -0.99 4.67 -2.04
CA GLY A 48 -2.09 4.94 -2.96
C GLY A 48 -2.37 3.75 -3.87
N ASP A 49 -3.43 3.86 -4.66
CA ASP A 49 -4.00 2.74 -5.41
C ASP A 49 -3.00 2.06 -6.36
N ARG A 50 -2.07 2.80 -6.98
CA ARG A 50 -1.03 2.21 -7.83
C ARG A 50 -0.06 1.31 -7.06
N VAL A 51 0.38 1.76 -5.88
CA VAL A 51 1.27 0.95 -5.03
C VAL A 51 0.52 -0.26 -4.48
N LEU A 52 -0.74 -0.07 -4.07
CA LEU A 52 -1.56 -1.19 -3.59
C LEU A 52 -1.82 -2.22 -4.70
N ALA A 53 -2.17 -1.77 -5.90
CA ALA A 53 -2.38 -2.66 -7.05
C ALA A 53 -1.12 -3.44 -7.41
N ALA A 54 0.06 -2.82 -7.36
CA ALA A 54 1.34 -3.50 -7.57
C ALA A 54 1.68 -4.56 -6.49
N LEU A 55 0.93 -4.58 -5.37
CA LEU A 55 1.04 -5.56 -4.29
C LEU A 55 -0.14 -6.54 -4.26
N ASP A 56 -0.99 -6.54 -5.29
CA ASP A 56 -2.27 -7.27 -5.33
C ASP A 56 -3.21 -6.91 -4.17
N LEU A 57 -3.17 -5.65 -3.75
CA LEU A 57 -3.99 -5.08 -2.68
C LEU A 57 -4.97 -4.05 -3.22
N ARG A 58 -6.07 -3.89 -2.48
CA ARG A 58 -7.03 -2.80 -2.67
C ARG A 58 -7.40 -2.22 -1.32
N ARG A 59 -7.45 -0.89 -1.23
CA ARG A 59 -8.03 -0.20 -0.08
C ARG A 59 -9.55 -0.27 -0.16
N VAL A 60 -10.18 -0.78 0.89
CA VAL A 60 -11.64 -0.82 1.04
C VAL A 60 -12.01 0.03 2.24
N GLU A 61 -12.86 1.03 2.02
CA GLU A 61 -13.42 1.85 3.09
C GLU A 61 -14.81 1.29 3.45
N ARG A 62 -15.04 1.03 4.74
CA ARG A 62 -16.30 0.46 5.24
C ARG A 62 -16.94 1.44 6.21
N PHE A 63 -18.20 1.77 5.95
CA PHE A 63 -19.06 2.47 6.89
C PHE A 63 -19.86 1.45 7.71
N VAL A 64 -20.01 1.72 9.01
CA VAL A 64 -20.82 0.89 9.91
C VAL A 64 -21.88 1.78 10.57
N SER A 65 -23.08 1.24 10.79
CA SER A 65 -24.11 1.96 11.56
C SER A 65 -23.77 1.90 13.04
N LEU A 66 -23.80 3.04 13.71
CA LEU A 66 -23.68 3.12 15.18
C LEU A 66 -25.03 2.93 15.87
N ARG A 67 -26.13 2.98 15.13
CA ARG A 67 -27.46 2.63 15.64
C ARG A 67 -27.75 1.20 15.27
N ARG A 68 -28.20 0.43 16.25
CA ARG A 68 -28.77 -0.90 15.99
C ARG A 68 -30.00 -0.68 15.11
N ASP A 69 -30.02 -1.27 13.93
CA ASP A 69 -31.27 -1.40 13.19
C ASP A 69 -32.23 -2.16 14.11
N ALA A 70 -33.42 -1.58 14.33
CA ALA A 70 -34.43 -2.10 15.26
C ALA A 70 -34.97 -3.46 14.79
#